data_AF-A0A2E4KQI4-F1
#
_entry.id   AF-A0A2E4KQI4-F1
#
_cell.length_a   1.000
_cell.length_b   1.000
_cell.length_c   1.000
_cell.angle_alpha   90.00
_cell.angle_beta   90.00
_cell.angle_gamma   90.00
#
_symmetry.space_group_name_H-M   'P 1'
#
loop_
_entity.id
_entity.type
_entity.pdbx_description
1 polymer ?
#
loop_
_entity_poly.entity_id
_entity_poly.type
_entity_poly.pdbx_seq_one_letter_code
_entity_poly.pdbx_strand_id
1 'polypeptide(L)'
;MRRLSLVIAFGLAITTLITATHLPTQADNPRFGVWKLDSSAPPPSNNIMTYEPYEDGGMRITVESTNAGGQQSTWSYVTLFDGAFHPVAGQNSAETAVEVINESTTRISNARNGRVYQVIINTLLEDGDTINNEYVRLDEDGNIVRVTHATYRRIG
;
A
#
# COMPACT_ATOMS: atom_id res chain seq x y z
N MET A 1 48.09 -59.85 33.25
CA MET A 1 48.19 -58.60 34.07
C MET A 1 49.11 -57.68 33.28
N ARG A 2 48.83 -56.44 32.90
CA ARG A 2 47.91 -55.38 33.34
C ARG A 2 47.63 -54.51 32.11
N ARG A 3 46.37 -54.10 31.91
CA ARG A 3 45.93 -53.19 30.83
C ARG A 3 46.44 -51.76 31.10
N LEU A 4 46.89 -51.05 30.07
CA LEU A 4 46.91 -49.59 30.08
C LEU A 4 46.40 -49.10 28.71
N SER A 5 45.15 -48.69 28.70
CA SER A 5 44.49 -47.99 27.60
C SER A 5 44.70 -46.50 27.82
N LEU A 6 45.45 -45.85 26.92
CA LEU A 6 45.59 -44.40 26.90
C LEU A 6 44.47 -43.85 25.99
N VAL A 7 43.39 -43.35 26.59
CA VAL A 7 42.33 -42.65 25.86
C VAL A 7 42.59 -41.16 26.00
N ILE A 8 43.13 -40.55 24.95
CA ILE A 8 43.16 -39.09 24.79
C ILE A 8 41.92 -38.75 23.96
N ALA A 9 40.83 -38.35 24.62
CA ALA A 9 39.66 -37.80 23.95
C ALA A 9 39.82 -36.28 23.87
N PHE A 10 40.12 -35.79 22.66
CA PHE A 10 40.08 -34.38 22.29
C PHE A 10 38.64 -33.86 22.45
N GLY A 11 38.44 -32.89 23.33
CA GLY A 11 37.17 -32.18 23.45
C GLY A 11 36.94 -31.30 22.23
N LEU A 12 35.98 -31.67 21.38
CA LEU A 12 35.57 -30.86 20.23
C LEU A 12 34.60 -29.78 20.73
N ALA A 13 35.09 -28.54 20.86
CA ALA A 13 34.24 -27.39 21.13
C ALA A 13 33.46 -27.06 19.84
N ILE A 14 32.14 -27.29 19.86
CA ILE A 14 31.24 -26.92 18.77
C ILE A 14 30.91 -25.43 18.94
N THR A 15 31.57 -24.58 18.17
CA THR A 15 31.21 -23.16 18.05
C THR A 15 29.96 -23.07 17.16
N THR A 16 28.78 -23.00 17.76
CA THR A 16 27.55 -22.67 17.03
C THR A 16 27.63 -21.24 16.52
N LEU A 17 27.93 -21.10 15.23
CA LEU A 17 27.82 -19.84 14.50
C LEU A 17 26.33 -19.47 14.42
N ILE A 18 25.90 -18.49 15.22
CA ILE A 18 24.56 -17.90 15.08
C ILE A 18 24.65 -17.04 13.82
N THR A 19 24.24 -17.58 12.66
CA THR A 19 23.97 -16.75 11.50
C THR A 19 22.75 -15.91 11.82
N ALA A 20 22.97 -14.64 12.12
CA ALA A 20 21.92 -13.64 12.16
C ALA A 20 21.26 -13.64 10.77
N THR A 21 20.07 -14.25 10.68
CA THR A 21 19.23 -14.07 9.51
C THR A 21 18.84 -12.60 9.49
N HIS A 22 19.44 -11.84 8.58
CA HIS A 22 18.91 -10.56 8.18
C HIS A 22 17.51 -10.84 7.64
N LEU A 23 16.48 -10.67 8.48
CA LEU A 23 15.14 -10.45 7.97
C LEU A 23 15.28 -9.25 7.01
N PRO A 24 14.75 -9.31 5.79
CA PRO A 24 14.71 -8.12 4.96
C PRO A 24 13.99 -7.07 5.81
N THR A 25 14.72 -6.05 6.27
CA THR A 25 14.11 -4.79 6.67
C THR A 25 13.22 -4.45 5.50
N GLN A 26 11.90 -4.42 5.70
CA GLN A 26 10.93 -4.09 4.67
C GLN A 26 11.54 -2.91 3.91
N ALA A 27 12.00 -3.15 2.67
CA ALA A 27 12.56 -2.07 1.87
C ALA A 27 11.50 -0.98 1.92
N ASP A 28 11.86 0.22 2.42
CA ASP A 28 10.91 1.31 2.65
C ASP A 28 9.97 1.34 1.45
N ASN A 29 8.70 0.95 1.63
CA ASN A 29 7.78 0.78 0.51
C ASN A 29 7.86 2.09 -0.26
N PRO A 30 8.26 2.09 -1.55
CA PRO A 30 8.62 3.33 -2.23
C PRO A 30 7.42 4.26 -2.39
N ARG A 31 6.22 3.78 -2.07
CA ARG A 31 4.98 4.53 -2.07
C ARG A 31 4.76 5.36 -0.80
N PHE A 32 5.46 5.07 0.30
CA PHE A 32 5.35 5.85 1.54
C PHE A 32 5.73 7.31 1.26
N GLY A 33 4.93 8.23 1.79
CA GLY A 33 5.08 9.67 1.55
C GLY A 33 3.75 10.36 1.25
N VAL A 34 3.86 11.63 0.86
CA VAL A 34 2.72 12.51 0.61
C VAL A 34 2.63 12.83 -0.87
N TRP A 35 1.44 12.72 -1.44
CA TRP A 35 1.17 12.78 -2.86
C TRP A 35 0.08 13.79 -3.15
N LYS A 36 0.37 14.79 -3.99
CA LYS A 36 -0.59 15.81 -4.40
C LYS A 36 -1.04 15.59 -5.83
N LEU A 37 -2.35 15.72 -6.06
CA LEU A 37 -2.93 15.69 -7.39
C LEU A 37 -2.35 16.80 -8.27
N ASP A 38 -1.82 16.42 -9.43
CA ASP A 38 -1.38 17.32 -10.49
C ASP A 38 -2.60 17.70 -11.34
N SER A 39 -3.20 18.85 -11.03
CA SER A 39 -4.44 19.31 -11.66
C SER A 39 -4.35 20.80 -12.02
N SER A 40 -4.89 21.13 -13.19
CA SER A 40 -5.09 22.51 -13.64
C SER A 40 -6.40 23.13 -13.18
N ALA A 41 -7.21 22.40 -12.39
CA ALA A 41 -8.46 22.92 -11.83
C ALA A 41 -8.18 24.14 -10.94
N PRO A 42 -9.00 25.20 -11.02
CA PRO A 42 -8.80 26.38 -10.20
C PRO A 42 -9.01 26.06 -8.71
N PRO A 43 -8.34 26.82 -7.80
CA PRO A 43 -8.64 26.78 -6.39
C PRO A 43 -10.15 26.99 -6.12
N PRO A 44 -10.70 26.35 -5.09
CA PRO A 44 -10.01 25.68 -3.99
C PRO A 44 -9.75 24.17 -4.21
N SER A 45 -9.98 23.64 -5.42
CA SER A 45 -9.89 22.20 -5.70
C SER A 45 -8.50 21.64 -5.37
N ASN A 46 -8.44 20.60 -4.53
CA ASN A 46 -7.19 19.92 -4.16
C ASN A 46 -7.44 18.48 -3.72
N ASN A 47 -6.44 17.62 -3.86
CA ASN A 47 -6.45 16.25 -3.34
C ASN A 47 -5.02 15.85 -2.93
N ILE A 48 -4.87 15.49 -1.66
CA ILE A 48 -3.60 15.04 -1.07
C ILE A 48 -3.83 13.64 -0.50
N MET A 49 -2.91 12.73 -0.82
CA MET A 49 -2.90 11.38 -0.28
C MET A 49 -1.62 11.17 0.54
N THR A 50 -1.75 10.64 1.74
CA THR A 50 -0.63 10.33 2.63
C THR A 50 -0.58 8.83 2.84
N TYR A 51 0.53 8.21 2.44
CA TYR A 51 0.76 6.78 2.50
C TYR A 51 1.80 6.50 3.59
N GLU A 52 1.42 5.74 4.60
CA GLU A 52 2.24 5.50 5.79
C GLU A 52 2.32 4.01 6.12
N PRO A 53 3.43 3.55 6.74
CA PRO A 53 3.52 2.19 7.25
C PRO A 53 2.38 1.86 8.22
N TYR A 54 1.87 0.64 8.14
CA TYR A 54 0.88 0.14 9.09
C TYR A 54 1.19 -1.30 9.50
N GLU A 55 1.40 -1.53 10.79
CA GLU A 55 1.78 -2.85 11.35
C GLU A 55 2.94 -3.49 10.56
N ASP A 56 2.93 -4.80 10.39
CA ASP A 56 3.95 -5.54 9.64
C ASP A 56 3.51 -5.72 8.19
N GLY A 57 4.11 -4.94 7.27
CA GLY A 57 3.85 -5.05 5.83
C GLY A 57 2.65 -4.26 5.28
N GLY A 58 1.78 -3.74 6.14
CA GLY A 58 0.60 -2.97 5.73
C GLY A 58 0.89 -1.51 5.39
N MET A 59 -0.12 -0.85 4.84
CA MET A 59 -0.08 0.58 4.54
C MET A 59 -1.40 1.25 4.92
N ARG A 60 -1.31 2.39 5.62
CA ARG A 60 -2.46 3.29 5.82
C ARG A 60 -2.44 4.37 4.75
N ILE A 61 -3.61 4.64 4.18
CA ILE A 61 -3.82 5.70 3.21
C ILE A 61 -4.81 6.68 3.81
N THR A 62 -4.40 7.93 3.93
CA THR A 62 -5.25 9.05 4.31
C THR A 62 -5.42 9.96 3.11
N VAL A 63 -6.65 10.35 2.80
CA VAL A 63 -6.95 11.28 1.71
C VAL A 63 -7.63 12.51 2.27
N GLU A 64 -7.06 13.67 1.97
CA GLU A 64 -7.60 14.98 2.26
C GLU A 64 -7.95 15.65 0.93
N SER A 65 -9.20 16.10 0.77
CA SER A 65 -9.62 16.72 -0.48
C SER A 65 -10.56 17.89 -0.27
N THR A 66 -10.43 18.86 -1.16
CA THR A 66 -11.30 20.03 -1.25
C THR A 66 -11.90 20.04 -2.65
N ASN A 67 -13.23 20.11 -2.74
CA ASN A 67 -13.91 20.19 -4.03
C ASN A 67 -13.96 21.63 -4.56
N ALA A 68 -14.48 21.83 -5.78
CA ALA A 68 -14.59 23.15 -6.40
C ALA A 68 -15.45 24.16 -5.60
N GLY A 69 -16.36 23.67 -4.76
CA GLY A 69 -17.18 24.50 -3.86
C GLY A 69 -16.49 24.83 -2.53
N GLY A 70 -15.25 24.38 -2.30
CA GLY A 70 -14.52 24.61 -1.06
C GLY A 70 -14.88 23.64 0.08
N GLN A 71 -15.76 22.67 -0.17
CA GLN A 71 -16.08 21.66 0.83
C GLN A 71 -14.91 20.69 0.99
N GLN A 72 -14.47 20.54 2.24
CA GLN A 72 -13.39 19.64 2.62
C GLN A 72 -13.93 18.26 3.00
N SER A 73 -13.13 17.23 2.76
CA SER A 73 -13.37 15.88 3.25
C SER A 73 -12.06 15.18 3.56
N THR A 74 -12.07 14.37 4.62
CA THR A 74 -10.95 13.53 5.04
C THR A 74 -11.46 12.13 5.30
N TRP A 75 -10.76 11.14 4.75
CA TRP A 75 -11.07 9.72 4.95
C TRP A 75 -9.81 8.89 4.88
N SER A 76 -9.84 7.69 5.45
CA SER A 76 -8.67 6.81 5.45
C SER A 76 -9.06 5.34 5.44
N TYR A 77 -8.14 4.49 5.00
CA TYR A 77 -8.27 3.03 5.08
C TYR A 77 -6.89 2.40 5.27
N VAL A 78 -6.89 1.14 5.70
CA VAL A 78 -5.71 0.30 5.78
C VAL A 78 -5.78 -0.73 4.67
N THR A 79 -4.65 -1.02 4.05
CA THR A 79 -4.46 -2.14 3.14
C THR A 79 -3.38 -3.08 3.69
N LEU A 80 -3.70 -4.37 3.69
CA LEU A 80 -2.74 -5.46 3.91
C LEU A 80 -2.32 -6.12 2.58
N PHE A 81 -2.77 -5.56 1.45
CA PHE A 81 -2.49 -6.04 0.09
C PHE A 81 -2.99 -7.47 -0.20
N ASP A 82 -3.98 -7.93 0.57
CA ASP A 82 -4.56 -9.27 0.56
C ASP A 82 -5.81 -9.40 -0.33
N GLY A 83 -6.25 -8.31 -0.95
CA GLY A 83 -7.49 -8.26 -1.73
C GLY A 83 -8.78 -8.30 -0.89
N ALA A 84 -8.68 -8.21 0.44
CA ALA A 84 -9.85 -8.17 1.31
C ALA A 84 -10.42 -6.74 1.40
N PHE A 85 -11.74 -6.63 1.50
CA PHE A 85 -12.41 -5.36 1.74
C PHE A 85 -12.26 -4.94 3.20
N HIS A 86 -11.67 -3.76 3.40
CA HIS A 86 -11.55 -3.13 4.71
C HIS A 86 -12.38 -1.84 4.78
N PRO A 87 -12.96 -1.51 5.94
CA PRO A 87 -13.79 -0.33 6.10
C PRO A 87 -12.99 0.97 5.91
N VAL A 88 -13.64 1.96 5.30
CA VAL A 88 -13.10 3.31 5.10
C VAL A 88 -13.57 4.23 6.23
N ALA A 89 -12.64 4.72 7.05
CA ALA A 89 -12.93 5.71 8.07
C ALA A 89 -13.31 7.05 7.43
N GLY A 90 -14.34 7.72 7.97
CA GLY A 90 -14.86 8.98 7.43
C GLY A 90 -15.86 8.84 6.28
N GLN A 91 -16.16 7.61 5.84
CA GLN A 91 -17.17 7.34 4.81
C GLN A 91 -18.13 6.22 5.22
N ASN A 92 -19.42 6.53 5.31
CA ASN A 92 -20.43 5.53 5.68
C ASN A 92 -20.54 4.42 4.63
N SER A 93 -20.53 3.17 5.11
CA SER A 93 -20.70 1.94 4.33
C SER A 93 -19.74 1.82 3.14
N ALA A 94 -18.57 2.45 3.22
CA ALA A 94 -17.54 2.39 2.20
C ALA A 94 -16.44 1.41 2.63
N GLU A 95 -15.98 0.62 1.67
CA GLU A 95 -14.94 -0.38 1.87
C GLU A 95 -13.96 -0.34 0.69
N THR A 96 -12.71 -0.69 0.95
CA THR A 96 -11.66 -0.72 -0.06
C THR A 96 -10.86 -2.01 0.06
N ALA A 97 -10.64 -2.68 -1.06
CA ALA A 97 -9.72 -3.79 -1.20
C ALA A 97 -8.54 -3.38 -2.08
N VAL A 98 -7.34 -3.87 -1.77
CA VAL A 98 -6.14 -3.61 -2.58
C VAL A 98 -5.39 -4.91 -2.83
N GLU A 99 -5.00 -5.12 -4.08
CA GLU A 99 -4.20 -6.26 -4.53
C GLU A 99 -2.94 -5.76 -5.23
N VAL A 100 -1.81 -6.43 -5.01
CA VAL A 100 -0.59 -6.20 -5.80
C VAL A 100 -0.75 -6.88 -7.16
N ILE A 101 -0.56 -6.13 -8.25
CA ILE A 101 -0.49 -6.69 -9.61
C ILE A 101 0.95 -7.07 -9.94
N ASN A 102 1.88 -6.16 -9.62
CA ASN A 102 3.33 -6.33 -9.78
C ASN A 102 4.06 -5.35 -8.85
N GLU A 103 5.39 -5.28 -8.92
CA GLU A 103 6.23 -4.45 -8.05
C GLU A 103 5.84 -2.96 -8.00
N SER A 104 5.35 -2.39 -9.10
CA SER A 104 5.02 -0.97 -9.22
C SER A 104 3.53 -0.69 -9.41
N THR A 105 2.67 -1.70 -9.43
CA THR A 105 1.23 -1.55 -9.71
C THR A 105 0.35 -2.27 -8.69
N THR A 106 -0.68 -1.58 -8.21
CA THR A 106 -1.75 -2.16 -7.39
C THR A 106 -3.11 -1.98 -8.06
N ARG A 107 -4.03 -2.92 -7.81
CA ARG A 107 -5.46 -2.76 -8.08
C ARG A 107 -6.14 -2.34 -6.79
N ILE A 108 -6.94 -1.29 -6.84
CA ILE A 108 -7.78 -0.84 -5.73
C ILE A 108 -9.23 -0.99 -6.14
N SER A 109 -10.03 -1.72 -5.37
CA SER A 109 -11.46 -1.90 -5.58
C SER A 109 -12.21 -1.17 -4.48
N ASN A 110 -12.97 -0.13 -4.85
CA ASN A 110 -13.80 0.61 -3.91
C ASN A 110 -15.25 0.13 -4.01
N ALA A 111 -15.79 -0.24 -2.85
CA ALA A 111 -17.16 -0.68 -2.70
C ALA A 111 -17.95 0.26 -1.79
N ARG A 112 -19.27 0.27 -1.99
CA ARG A 112 -20.22 0.90 -1.09
C ARG A 112 -21.45 0.02 -0.96
N ASN A 113 -21.90 -0.21 0.28
CA ASN A 113 -23.00 -1.12 0.57
C ASN A 113 -22.81 -2.52 -0.06
N GLY A 114 -21.59 -3.07 0.03
CA GLY A 114 -21.25 -4.38 -0.52
C GLY A 114 -21.12 -4.45 -2.06
N ARG A 115 -21.13 -3.31 -2.75
CA ARG A 115 -21.09 -3.25 -4.22
C ARG A 115 -19.92 -2.42 -4.73
N VAL A 116 -19.10 -3.01 -5.62
CA VAL A 116 -17.97 -2.31 -6.24
C VAL A 116 -18.50 -1.28 -7.24
N TYR A 117 -18.11 -0.02 -7.07
CA TYR A 117 -18.49 1.08 -7.96
C TYR A 117 -17.29 1.67 -8.71
N GLN A 118 -16.07 1.32 -8.30
CA GLN A 118 -14.85 1.82 -8.91
C GLN A 118 -13.70 0.83 -8.72
N VAL A 119 -12.94 0.63 -9.80
CA VAL A 119 -11.63 -0.02 -9.78
C VAL A 119 -10.58 1.02 -10.16
N ILE A 120 -9.43 0.99 -9.50
CA ILE A 120 -8.31 1.89 -9.75
C ILE A 120 -7.07 1.05 -10.04
N ILE A 121 -6.41 1.32 -11.16
CA ILE A 121 -5.05 0.83 -11.39
C ILE A 121 -4.10 1.93 -10.97
N ASN A 122 -3.38 1.71 -9.87
CA ASN A 122 -2.43 2.66 -9.29
C ASN A 122 -1.00 2.20 -9.60
N THR A 123 -0.29 2.97 -10.40
CA THR A 123 1.07 2.66 -10.86
C THR A 123 2.05 3.72 -10.35
N LEU A 124 3.06 3.30 -9.61
CA LEU A 124 4.23 4.12 -9.28
C LEU A 124 5.19 4.09 -10.47
N LEU A 125 5.58 5.24 -10.99
CA LEU A 125 6.52 5.32 -12.10
C LEU A 125 7.97 5.09 -11.65
N GLU A 126 8.86 4.84 -12.61
CA GLU A 126 10.28 4.59 -12.37
C GLU A 126 11.00 5.76 -11.69
N ASP A 127 10.46 6.98 -11.79
CA ASP A 127 11.00 8.17 -11.12
C ASP A 127 10.83 8.13 -9.58
N GLY A 128 9.98 7.23 -9.06
CA GLY A 128 9.69 7.14 -7.63
C GLY A 128 8.86 8.30 -7.07
N ASP A 129 8.54 9.30 -7.87
CA ASP A 129 7.92 10.57 -7.47
C ASP A 129 6.61 10.86 -8.21
N THR A 130 6.19 9.95 -9.08
CA THR A 130 4.94 10.04 -9.82
C THR A 130 4.08 8.79 -9.65
N ILE A 131 2.82 9.00 -9.28
CA ILE A 131 1.78 7.96 -9.30
C ILE A 131 0.78 8.30 -10.40
N ASN A 132 0.50 7.34 -11.28
CA ASN A 132 -0.62 7.40 -12.21
C ASN A 132 -1.76 6.52 -11.71
N ASN A 133 -2.96 7.09 -11.66
CA ASN A 133 -4.20 6.39 -11.36
C ASN A 133 -5.08 6.35 -12.61
N GLU A 134 -5.46 5.15 -13.03
CA GLU A 134 -6.57 4.93 -13.95
C GLU A 134 -7.81 4.54 -13.15
N TYR A 135 -8.83 5.39 -13.16
CA TYR A 135 -10.10 5.17 -12.46
C TYR A 135 -11.14 4.63 -13.44
N VAL A 136 -11.56 3.39 -13.23
CA VAL A 136 -12.65 2.73 -13.94
C VAL A 136 -13.91 2.80 -13.08
N ARG A 137 -14.94 3.50 -13.54
CA ARG A 137 -16.24 3.62 -12.87
C ARG A 137 -17.20 2.56 -13.41
N LEU A 138 -17.93 1.94 -12.50
CA LEU A 138 -18.91 0.90 -12.80
C LEU A 138 -20.34 1.37 -12.50
N ASP A 139 -21.30 1.00 -13.34
CA ASP A 139 -22.74 1.12 -13.04
C ASP A 139 -23.25 -0.02 -12.17
N GLU A 140 -24.52 0.07 -11.74
CA GLU A 140 -25.55 -0.98 -11.56
C GLU A 140 -25.16 -2.47 -11.67
N ASP A 141 -24.77 -2.81 -12.88
CA ASP A 141 -24.63 -4.19 -13.34
C ASP A 141 -23.16 -4.59 -13.43
N GLY A 142 -22.26 -3.67 -13.07
CA GLY A 142 -20.81 -3.85 -13.15
C GLY A 142 -20.22 -3.47 -14.50
N ASN A 143 -21.00 -2.81 -15.38
CA ASN A 143 -20.48 -2.35 -16.67
C ASN A 143 -19.63 -1.10 -16.48
N ILE A 144 -18.60 -0.97 -17.30
CA ILE A 144 -17.75 0.22 -17.32
C ILE A 144 -18.53 1.38 -17.94
N VAL A 145 -18.69 2.46 -17.17
CA VAL A 145 -19.36 3.68 -17.62
C VAL A 145 -18.41 4.84 -17.86
N ARG A 146 -17.22 4.83 -17.24
CA ARG A 146 -16.24 5.89 -17.41
C ARG A 146 -14.85 5.42 -17.04
N VAL A 147 -13.85 5.83 -17.83
CA VAL A 147 -12.44 5.73 -17.47
C VAL A 147 -11.85 7.14 -17.41
N THR A 148 -11.17 7.48 -16.33
CA THR A 148 -10.48 8.77 -16.15
C THR A 148 -9.10 8.55 -15.56
N HIS A 149 -8.17 9.45 -15.87
CA HIS A 149 -6.80 9.37 -15.39
C HIS A 149 -6.50 10.52 -14.43
N ALA A 150 -5.64 10.28 -13.46
CA ALA A 150 -5.04 11.33 -12.66
C ALA A 150 -3.57 11.02 -12.41
N THR A 151 -2.77 12.07 -12.35
CA THR A 151 -1.36 12.00 -11.97
C THR A 151 -1.20 12.67 -10.62
N TYR A 152 -0.42 12.03 -9.75
CA TYR A 152 -0.06 12.52 -8.44
C TYR A 152 1.44 12.68 -8.37
N ARG A 153 1.90 13.79 -7.79
CA ARG A 153 3.31 14.09 -7.57
C ARG A 153 3.63 14.04 -6.09
N ARG A 154 4.78 13.47 -5.75
CA ARG A 154 5.29 13.49 -4.38
C ARG A 154 5.52 14.94 -3.92
N ILE A 155 5.16 15.23 -2.68
CA ILE A 155 5.36 16.54 -2.02
C ILE A 155 5.93 16.32 -0.61
N GLY A 156 7.23 16.03 -0.53
CA GLY A 156 7.93 15.82 0.75
C GLY A 156 8.85 14.62 0.72
#